data_AF-A0A2H6HUN7-F1
#
_entry.id   AF-A0A2H6HUN7-F1
#
_cell.length_a   1.000
_cell.length_b   1.000
_cell.length_c   1.000
_cell.angle_alpha   90.00
_cell.angle_beta   90.00
_cell.angle_gamma   90.00
#
_symmetry.space_group_name_H-M   'P 1'
#
loop_
_entity.id
_entity.type
_entity.pdbx_description
1 polymer ?
#
loop_
_entity_poly.entity_id
_entity_poly.type
_entity_poly.pdbx_seq_one_letter_code
_entity_poly.pdbx_strand_id
1 'polypeptide(L)'
;MISGVEIASLSRSDERLDQMRSQRAKEMVHWPSSPGMNMQGFRFPRLARSHHLFQYLESVGYSYDSSLPVNHQDYYGGTIFPVNLMLANRGSSLSLKILEMGPIFRDDWSFYGSVSGYKLEEAAMYQKFLLETWNNVFLPQRGLMVQIGDPKFEGESEVTLEPVKALIRQAQADNGWITTLSSVADFWKMKESAVVSVWQDDGQIQIHVTGGEHNIEGLTLTIEFAEQRSNDERETALNGSIHNESPSVVNLVSASGYQSFYILHY
;
A
#
# COMPACT_ATOMS: atom_id res chain seq x y z
N MET A 1 9.39 22.55 2.04
CA MET A 1 8.69 21.25 1.99
C MET A 1 7.53 21.40 1.03
N ILE A 2 7.40 20.49 0.06
CA ILE A 2 6.17 20.39 -0.75
C ILE A 2 5.10 19.83 0.18
N SER A 3 3.98 20.53 0.36
CA SER A 3 2.91 20.07 1.24
C SER A 3 2.29 18.78 0.70
N GLY A 4 2.17 17.75 1.53
CA GLY A 4 1.44 16.52 1.19
C GLY A 4 2.29 15.36 0.63
N VAL A 5 3.63 15.48 0.60
CA VAL A 5 4.53 14.38 0.21
C VAL A 5 5.21 13.80 1.45
N GLU A 6 5.14 12.47 1.61
CA GLU A 6 5.87 11.76 2.66
C GLU A 6 7.38 11.72 2.37
N ILE A 7 8.19 11.80 3.42
CA ILE A 7 9.62 11.50 3.35
C ILE A 7 9.88 10.21 4.13
N ALA A 8 10.33 9.18 3.41
CA ALA A 8 10.80 7.91 3.98
C ALA A 8 12.33 7.77 3.85
N SER A 9 12.90 6.91 4.69
CA SER A 9 14.35 6.72 4.75
C SER A 9 14.84 5.73 3.69
N LEU A 10 15.87 6.12 2.94
CA LEU A 10 16.69 5.22 2.10
C LEU A 10 18.07 4.98 2.74
N SER A 11 18.18 5.14 4.06
CA SER A 11 19.45 5.28 4.79
C SER A 11 20.27 6.51 4.38
N ARG A 12 21.40 6.72 5.05
CA ARG A 12 22.33 7.83 4.78
C ARG A 12 23.03 7.74 3.42
N SER A 13 23.16 6.54 2.85
CA SER A 13 23.97 6.29 1.65
C SER A 13 23.36 5.20 0.79
N ASP A 14 23.63 5.20 -0.52
CA ASP A 14 23.24 4.10 -1.41
C ASP A 14 24.10 2.81 -1.23
N GLU A 15 24.86 2.70 -0.13
CA GLU A 15 25.68 1.53 0.16
C GLU A 15 24.82 0.35 0.64
N ARG A 16 25.25 -0.87 0.29
CA ARG A 16 24.63 -2.12 0.71
C ARG A 16 24.79 -2.36 2.22
N LEU A 17 23.72 -2.10 2.97
CA LEU A 17 23.72 -2.23 4.44
C LEU A 17 23.87 -3.68 4.91
N ASP A 18 23.43 -4.65 4.12
CA ASP A 18 23.55 -6.08 4.40
C ASP A 18 25.00 -6.58 4.44
N GLN A 19 25.93 -5.82 3.84
CA GLN A 19 27.36 -6.13 3.82
C GLN A 19 28.16 -5.38 4.89
N MET A 20 27.51 -4.48 5.64
CA MET A 20 28.17 -3.68 6.66
C MET A 20 28.22 -4.39 8.01
N ARG A 21 29.19 -4.00 8.85
CA ARG A 21 29.18 -4.33 10.28
C ARG A 21 27.92 -3.72 10.92
N SER A 22 27.23 -4.49 11.76
CA SER A 22 25.91 -4.12 12.30
C SER A 22 25.87 -2.75 12.97
N GLN A 23 26.90 -2.34 13.71
CA GLN A 23 26.94 -1.01 14.34
C GLN A 23 26.93 0.12 13.31
N ARG A 24 27.78 0.03 12.28
CA ARG A 24 27.83 1.00 11.18
C ARG A 24 26.51 1.01 10.40
N ALA A 25 25.92 -0.16 10.16
CA ALA A 25 24.64 -0.24 9.46
C ALA A 25 23.52 0.46 10.24
N LYS A 26 23.47 0.29 11.57
CA LYS A 26 22.52 1.01 12.45
C LYS A 26 22.72 2.53 12.40
N GLU A 27 23.97 3.00 12.39
CA GLU A 27 24.29 4.42 12.24
C GLU A 27 23.82 4.98 10.88
N MET A 28 23.84 4.18 9.81
CA MET A 28 23.32 4.59 8.50
C MET A 28 21.79 4.67 8.47
N VAL A 29 21.09 3.86 9.29
CA VAL A 29 19.63 3.92 9.46
C VAL A 29 19.23 5.16 10.27
N HIS A 30 19.97 5.45 11.34
CA HIS A 30 19.70 6.55 12.29
C HIS A 30 20.12 7.95 11.80
N TRP A 31 20.24 8.16 10.50
CA TRP A 31 20.54 9.49 9.98
C TRP A 31 19.48 10.48 10.48
N PRO A 32 19.86 11.62 11.10
CA PRO A 32 18.89 12.58 11.58
C PRO A 32 18.17 13.15 10.36
N SER A 33 16.96 12.66 10.14
CA SER A 33 15.91 13.46 9.55
C SER A 33 15.88 14.77 10.34
N SER A 34 15.81 15.90 9.63
CA SER A 34 15.83 17.24 10.22
C SER A 34 15.02 17.29 11.53
N PRO A 35 15.46 18.01 12.58
CA PRO A 35 14.77 18.03 13.86
C PRO A 35 13.26 18.21 13.70
N GLY A 36 12.47 17.21 14.09
CA GLY A 36 11.01 17.18 13.93
C GLY A 36 10.45 16.29 12.80
N MET A 37 11.30 15.69 11.96
CA MET A 37 10.87 14.71 10.96
C MET A 37 10.92 13.30 11.54
N ASN A 38 9.76 12.72 11.84
CA ASN A 38 9.65 11.31 12.20
C ASN A 38 9.35 10.50 10.92
N MET A 39 10.34 9.75 10.42
CA MET A 39 10.18 8.93 9.22
C MET A 39 9.49 7.61 9.61
N GLN A 40 8.33 7.34 9.02
CA GLN A 40 7.59 6.09 9.28
C GLN A 40 8.09 4.91 8.44
N GLY A 41 8.66 5.21 7.28
CA GLY A 41 9.08 4.23 6.29
C GLY A 41 10.57 4.05 6.13
N PHE A 42 10.97 2.82 5.79
CA PHE A 42 12.31 2.50 5.37
C PHE A 42 12.33 1.74 4.04
N ARG A 43 13.33 2.00 3.21
CA ARG A 43 13.70 1.15 2.08
C ARG A 43 15.21 0.91 2.13
N PHE A 44 15.62 -0.35 2.02
CA PHE A 44 17.02 -0.71 1.93
C PHE A 44 17.59 -0.22 0.59
N PRO A 45 18.75 0.46 0.61
CA PRO A 45 19.50 0.75 -0.61
C PRO A 45 19.64 -0.49 -1.48
N ARG A 46 19.36 -0.34 -2.77
CA ARG A 46 19.45 -1.43 -3.76
C ARG A 46 18.63 -2.67 -3.40
N LEU A 47 17.60 -2.50 -2.58
CA LEU A 47 16.75 -3.59 -2.08
C LEU A 47 17.56 -4.66 -1.31
N ALA A 48 18.74 -4.28 -0.81
CA ALA A 48 19.69 -5.17 -0.16
C ALA A 48 19.32 -5.34 1.33
N ARG A 49 18.32 -6.18 1.56
CA ARG A 49 17.68 -6.42 2.86
C ARG A 49 18.60 -7.13 3.84
N SER A 50 18.37 -6.89 5.13
CA SER A 50 19.11 -7.51 6.22
C SER A 50 18.20 -7.90 7.39
N HIS A 51 18.21 -9.18 7.75
CA HIS A 51 17.38 -9.75 8.83
C HIS A 51 17.59 -9.02 10.17
N HIS A 52 18.84 -8.74 10.54
CA HIS A 52 19.14 -8.08 11.81
C HIS A 52 18.78 -6.60 11.81
N LEU A 53 18.74 -5.96 10.64
CA LEU A 53 18.36 -4.56 10.52
C LEU A 53 16.85 -4.39 10.57
N PHE A 54 16.05 -5.35 10.10
CA PHE A 54 14.60 -5.28 10.26
C PHE A 54 14.16 -5.22 11.73
N GLN A 55 14.75 -6.04 12.59
CA GLN A 55 14.49 -5.97 14.04
C GLN A 55 14.90 -4.61 14.62
N TYR A 56 15.99 -4.04 14.11
CA TYR A 56 16.43 -2.72 14.53
C TYR A 56 15.46 -1.62 14.07
N LEU A 57 14.98 -1.68 12.83
CA LEU A 57 13.97 -0.75 12.29
C LEU A 57 12.72 -0.72 13.18
N GLU A 58 12.25 -1.90 13.61
CA GLU A 58 11.10 -2.01 14.52
C GLU A 58 11.42 -1.35 15.87
N SER A 59 12.61 -1.62 16.43
CA SER A 59 13.03 -1.07 17.72
C SER A 59 13.16 0.46 17.74
N VAL A 60 13.33 1.08 16.58
CA VAL A 60 13.45 2.54 16.44
C VAL A 60 12.19 3.20 15.87
N GLY A 61 11.11 2.43 15.73
CA GLY A 61 9.77 2.96 15.48
C GLY A 61 9.34 3.06 14.00
N TYR A 62 10.05 2.41 13.07
CA TYR A 62 9.56 2.32 11.69
C TYR A 62 8.29 1.47 11.62
N SER A 63 7.30 1.95 10.88
CA SER A 63 5.99 1.31 10.68
C SER A 63 5.95 0.39 9.46
N TYR A 64 6.80 0.64 8.47
CA TYR A 64 6.78 -0.12 7.21
C TYR A 64 8.13 -0.21 6.49
N ASP A 65 8.25 -1.21 5.61
CA ASP A 65 9.36 -1.44 4.68
C ASP A 65 8.84 -1.57 3.24
N SER A 66 9.62 -1.07 2.27
CA SER A 66 9.33 -1.20 0.84
C SER A 66 10.51 -1.76 0.05
N SER A 67 11.12 -2.84 0.55
CA SER A 67 12.37 -3.38 0.00
C SER A 67 12.23 -4.76 -0.66
N LEU A 68 11.06 -5.39 -0.59
CA LEU A 68 10.79 -6.67 -1.23
C LEU A 68 9.93 -6.45 -2.48
N PRO A 69 10.49 -6.55 -3.69
CA PRO A 69 9.70 -6.25 -4.88
C PRO A 69 8.64 -7.30 -5.17
N VAL A 70 7.55 -6.83 -5.75
CA VAL A 70 6.40 -7.60 -6.18
C VAL A 70 6.52 -7.90 -7.66
N ASN A 71 6.63 -9.17 -8.00
CA ASN A 71 6.50 -9.64 -9.36
C ASN A 71 5.40 -10.68 -9.35
N HIS A 72 4.23 -10.34 -9.88
CA HIS A 72 3.09 -11.25 -10.09
C HIS A 72 2.75 -11.37 -11.59
N GLN A 73 3.57 -10.75 -12.45
CA GLN A 73 3.45 -10.85 -13.92
C GLN A 73 4.30 -11.99 -14.49
N ASP A 74 5.55 -12.13 -14.02
CA ASP A 74 6.50 -13.14 -14.51
C ASP A 74 6.52 -14.41 -13.63
N TYR A 75 6.37 -14.25 -12.31
CA TYR A 75 6.31 -15.32 -11.30
C TYR A 75 5.45 -14.84 -10.12
N TYR A 76 5.29 -15.59 -9.02
CA TYR A 76 4.59 -15.14 -7.81
C TYR A 76 5.60 -14.79 -6.70
N GLY A 77 6.12 -13.56 -6.74
CA GLY A 77 7.08 -13.03 -5.79
C GLY A 77 6.57 -11.79 -5.06
N GLY A 78 6.84 -11.70 -3.76
CA GLY A 78 6.36 -10.62 -2.90
C GLY A 78 4.84 -10.68 -2.67
N THR A 79 4.31 -9.68 -1.96
CA THR A 79 2.88 -9.55 -1.64
C THR A 79 2.26 -8.37 -2.35
N ILE A 80 1.01 -8.51 -2.79
CA ILE A 80 0.21 -7.41 -3.32
C ILE A 80 -0.65 -6.74 -2.24
N PHE A 81 -0.56 -7.19 -0.99
CA PHE A 81 -1.26 -6.63 0.16
C PHE A 81 -0.25 -6.28 1.26
N PRO A 82 -0.45 -5.20 2.02
CA PRO A 82 0.35 -4.97 3.23
C PRO A 82 0.28 -6.18 4.17
N VAL A 83 1.43 -6.67 4.62
CA VAL A 83 1.52 -7.77 5.59
C VAL A 83 2.61 -7.50 6.61
N ASN A 84 2.46 -8.00 7.83
CA ASN A 84 3.55 -7.93 8.81
C ASN A 84 4.75 -8.73 8.32
N LEU A 85 5.93 -8.11 8.37
CA LEU A 85 7.15 -8.67 7.84
C LEU A 85 7.56 -9.90 8.66
N MET A 86 7.66 -11.04 7.96
CA MET A 86 8.04 -12.32 8.57
C MET A 86 9.52 -12.60 8.34
N LEU A 87 10.28 -12.72 9.42
CA LEU A 87 11.65 -13.21 9.41
C LEU A 87 11.67 -14.71 9.72
N ALA A 88 12.06 -15.51 8.75
CA ALA A 88 12.29 -16.94 8.95
C ALA A 88 13.80 -17.22 9.16
N ASN A 89 14.14 -17.91 10.24
CA ASN A 89 15.46 -18.49 10.45
C ASN A 89 15.30 -19.96 10.83
N ARG A 90 16.33 -20.79 10.64
CA ARG A 90 16.28 -22.27 10.77
C ARG A 90 15.57 -22.73 12.06
N GLY A 91 14.28 -23.07 11.94
CA GLY A 91 13.44 -23.59 13.03
C GLY A 91 12.59 -22.56 13.79
N SER A 92 12.65 -21.26 13.45
CA SER A 92 11.86 -20.21 14.11
C SER A 92 11.41 -19.13 13.12
N SER A 93 10.16 -18.67 13.26
CA SER A 93 9.66 -17.47 12.59
C SER A 93 9.45 -16.36 13.61
N LEU A 94 9.77 -15.13 13.21
CA LEU A 94 9.47 -13.91 13.95
C LEU A 94 8.64 -13.00 13.05
N SER A 95 7.44 -12.63 13.51
CA SER A 95 6.64 -11.58 12.89
C SER A 95 7.01 -10.25 13.50
N LEU A 96 7.38 -9.28 12.68
CA LEU A 96 7.63 -7.90 13.11
C LEU A 96 6.38 -7.05 12.88
N LYS A 97 6.21 -6.01 13.71
CA LYS A 97 5.20 -4.96 13.55
C LYS A 97 5.61 -3.91 12.51
N ILE A 98 6.23 -4.37 11.43
CA ILE A 98 6.59 -3.58 10.25
C ILE A 98 5.78 -4.14 9.10
N LEU A 99 5.00 -3.29 8.44
CA LEU A 99 4.30 -3.69 7.23
C LEU A 99 5.25 -3.75 6.04
N GLU A 100 5.33 -4.90 5.38
CA GLU A 100 5.95 -5.02 4.07
C GLU A 100 4.97 -4.52 3.01
N MET A 101 5.40 -3.53 2.24
CA MET A 101 4.66 -2.93 1.14
C MET A 101 5.60 -2.79 -0.06
N GLY A 102 5.70 -3.87 -0.82
CA GLY A 102 6.71 -4.04 -1.85
C GLY A 102 6.50 -3.20 -3.11
N PRO A 103 7.57 -2.60 -3.68
CA PRO A 103 7.51 -1.93 -4.98
C PRO A 103 7.29 -2.93 -6.11
N ILE A 104 6.75 -2.48 -7.24
CA ILE A 104 6.73 -3.29 -8.47
C ILE A 104 8.15 -3.69 -8.87
N PHE A 105 8.31 -4.92 -9.37
CA PHE A 105 9.63 -5.51 -9.63
C PHE A 105 10.44 -4.81 -10.70
N ARG A 106 9.81 -4.33 -11.77
CA ARG A 106 10.48 -3.52 -12.80
C ARG A 106 10.11 -2.06 -12.58
N ASP A 107 11.09 -1.30 -12.16
CA ASP A 107 11.04 0.15 -12.00
C ASP A 107 11.49 0.86 -13.29
N ASP A 108 11.55 2.18 -13.23
CA ASP A 108 12.02 3.03 -14.32
C ASP A 108 13.47 2.75 -14.76
N TRP A 109 14.37 2.37 -13.84
CA TRP A 109 15.73 1.95 -14.17
C TRP A 109 15.74 0.75 -15.11
N SER A 110 14.79 -0.16 -14.95
CA SER A 110 14.66 -1.35 -15.81
C SER A 110 14.36 -1.02 -17.27
N PHE A 111 13.83 0.17 -17.56
CA PHE A 111 13.50 0.63 -18.91
C PHE A 111 14.47 1.70 -19.42
N TYR A 112 14.92 2.60 -18.55
CA TYR A 112 15.70 3.78 -18.93
C TYR A 112 17.18 3.72 -18.53
N GLY A 113 17.55 2.82 -17.61
CA GLY A 113 18.85 2.83 -16.94
C GLY A 113 20.06 2.59 -17.84
N SER A 114 19.86 1.91 -18.98
CA SER A 114 20.92 1.60 -19.96
C SER A 114 20.76 2.33 -21.29
N VAL A 115 19.75 3.19 -21.44
CA VAL A 115 19.40 3.81 -22.73
C VAL A 115 19.95 5.23 -22.80
N SER A 116 20.71 5.52 -23.85
CA SER A 116 21.19 6.87 -24.18
C SER A 116 20.33 7.50 -25.27
N GLY A 117 19.91 8.76 -25.09
CA GLY A 117 19.20 9.52 -26.12
C GLY A 117 17.70 9.64 -25.86
N TYR A 118 16.92 9.78 -26.93
CA TYR A 118 15.49 10.06 -26.86
C TYR A 118 14.68 8.77 -26.59
N LYS A 119 13.97 8.71 -25.46
CA LYS A 119 13.42 7.47 -24.85
C LYS A 119 11.96 7.18 -25.20
N LEU A 120 11.53 7.45 -26.44
CA LEU A 120 10.11 7.38 -26.79
C LEU A 120 9.58 5.93 -26.77
N GLU A 121 10.33 4.99 -27.32
CA GLU A 121 9.93 3.58 -27.38
C GLU A 121 9.96 2.96 -25.97
N GLU A 122 10.98 3.27 -25.18
CA GLU A 122 11.11 2.85 -23.80
C GLU A 122 9.96 3.37 -22.94
N ALA A 123 9.58 4.64 -23.11
CA ALA A 123 8.44 5.21 -22.41
C ALA A 123 7.13 4.50 -22.78
N ALA A 124 6.92 4.19 -24.06
CA ALA A 124 5.74 3.43 -24.49
C ALA A 124 5.71 2.00 -23.90
N MET A 125 6.87 1.32 -23.85
CA MET A 125 6.99 0.00 -23.21
C MET A 125 6.73 0.07 -21.71
N TYR A 126 7.28 1.06 -21.03
CA TYR A 126 7.09 1.25 -19.60
C TYR A 126 5.63 1.57 -19.26
N GLN A 127 4.99 2.45 -20.04
CA GLN A 127 3.56 2.74 -19.88
C GLN A 127 2.71 1.47 -20.04
N LYS A 128 2.97 0.69 -21.10
CA LYS A 128 2.28 -0.58 -21.30
C LYS A 128 2.46 -1.50 -20.11
N PHE A 129 3.69 -1.66 -19.63
CA PHE A 129 4.01 -2.47 -18.46
C PHE A 129 3.25 -2.01 -17.21
N LEU A 130 3.25 -0.71 -16.90
CA LEU A 130 2.55 -0.17 -15.73
C LEU A 130 1.05 -0.41 -15.80
N LEU A 131 0.43 -0.15 -16.95
CA LEU A 131 -1.02 -0.34 -17.14
C LEU A 131 -1.42 -1.82 -17.13
N GLU A 132 -0.63 -2.69 -17.74
CA GLU A 132 -0.87 -4.15 -17.68
C GLU A 132 -0.67 -4.68 -16.25
N THR A 133 0.33 -4.17 -15.53
CA THR A 133 0.57 -4.53 -14.12
C THR A 133 -0.62 -4.14 -13.27
N TRP A 134 -1.08 -2.91 -13.41
CA TRP A 134 -2.28 -2.43 -12.71
C TRP A 134 -3.50 -3.31 -13.00
N ASN A 135 -3.87 -3.42 -14.27
CA ASN A 135 -5.13 -4.03 -14.70
C ASN A 135 -5.18 -5.54 -14.44
N ASN A 136 -4.06 -6.24 -14.54
CA ASN A 136 -4.04 -7.71 -14.50
C ASN A 136 -3.63 -8.25 -13.12
N VAL A 137 -2.87 -7.49 -12.33
CA VAL A 137 -2.37 -7.95 -11.03
C VAL A 137 -3.10 -7.28 -9.87
N PHE A 138 -3.05 -5.95 -9.81
CA PHE A 138 -3.45 -5.24 -8.60
C PHE A 138 -4.96 -4.94 -8.55
N LEU A 139 -5.53 -4.41 -9.63
CA LEU A 139 -6.95 -4.05 -9.69
C LEU A 139 -7.89 -5.24 -9.42
N PRO A 140 -7.72 -6.43 -10.04
CA PRO A 140 -8.63 -7.55 -9.83
C PRO A 140 -8.63 -8.08 -8.38
N GLN A 141 -7.50 -7.93 -7.70
CA GLN A 141 -7.29 -8.39 -6.33
C GLN A 141 -7.56 -7.30 -5.29
N ARG A 142 -7.84 -6.06 -5.74
CA ARG A 142 -7.92 -4.87 -4.87
C ARG A 142 -6.66 -4.68 -4.02
N GLY A 143 -5.51 -4.95 -4.63
CA GLY A 143 -4.21 -4.88 -4.00
C GLY A 143 -3.64 -3.46 -3.90
N LEU A 144 -2.45 -3.37 -3.33
CA LEU A 144 -1.61 -2.19 -3.25
C LEU A 144 -0.51 -2.26 -4.32
N MET A 145 -0.56 -1.36 -5.30
CA MET A 145 0.54 -1.17 -6.24
C MET A 145 1.46 -0.06 -5.75
N VAL A 146 2.72 -0.39 -5.46
CA VAL A 146 3.73 0.61 -5.10
C VAL A 146 4.62 0.86 -6.32
N GLN A 147 4.48 2.04 -6.94
CA GLN A 147 5.36 2.48 -8.02
C GLN A 147 6.57 3.21 -7.42
N ILE A 148 7.74 2.94 -7.97
CA ILE A 148 8.98 3.63 -7.61
C ILE A 148 9.63 4.16 -8.88
N GLY A 149 10.18 5.37 -8.75
CA GLY A 149 10.96 6.01 -9.80
C GLY A 149 12.08 6.84 -9.22
N ASP A 150 13.12 7.06 -10.01
CA ASP A 150 14.21 7.98 -9.77
C ASP A 150 13.97 9.25 -10.62
N PRO A 151 13.98 10.46 -10.02
CA PRO A 151 13.80 11.71 -10.74
C PRO A 151 14.74 11.89 -11.93
N LYS A 152 15.92 11.24 -11.93
CA LYS A 152 16.86 11.29 -13.06
C LYS A 152 16.38 10.56 -14.31
N PHE A 153 15.37 9.69 -14.19
CA PHE A 153 14.82 8.93 -15.31
C PHE A 153 13.39 9.37 -15.61
N GLU A 154 12.43 9.13 -14.72
CA GLU A 154 11.03 9.50 -14.95
C GLU A 154 10.86 11.02 -15.08
N GLY A 155 11.58 11.78 -14.24
CA GLY A 155 11.56 13.23 -14.22
C GLY A 155 12.43 13.92 -15.28
N GLU A 156 13.11 13.17 -16.16
CA GLU A 156 14.04 13.74 -17.15
C GLU A 156 13.32 14.59 -18.21
N SER A 157 12.12 14.18 -18.62
CA SER A 157 11.34 14.85 -19.67
C SER A 157 9.84 14.54 -19.56
N GLU A 158 8.99 15.28 -20.27
CA GLU A 158 7.56 14.94 -20.39
C GLU A 158 7.34 13.54 -20.99
N VAL A 159 8.21 13.10 -21.89
CA VAL A 159 8.11 11.77 -22.53
C VAL A 159 8.31 10.66 -21.50
N THR A 160 9.32 10.79 -20.65
CA THR A 160 9.65 9.79 -19.62
C THR A 160 8.69 9.83 -18.42
N LEU A 161 8.03 10.97 -18.19
CA LEU A 161 7.04 11.16 -17.12
C LEU A 161 5.65 10.66 -17.52
N GLU A 162 5.31 10.68 -18.82
CA GLU A 162 3.98 10.32 -19.33
C GLU A 162 3.48 8.93 -18.89
N PRO A 163 4.31 7.87 -18.81
CA PRO A 163 3.89 6.57 -18.30
C PRO A 163 3.26 6.62 -16.90
N VAL A 164 3.87 7.38 -15.98
CA VAL A 164 3.36 7.53 -14.61
C VAL A 164 2.08 8.37 -14.61
N LYS A 165 2.01 9.43 -15.42
CA LYS A 165 0.77 10.23 -15.60
C LYS A 165 -0.37 9.39 -16.19
N ALA A 166 -0.07 8.47 -17.10
CA ALA A 166 -1.05 7.54 -17.66
C ALA A 166 -1.56 6.55 -16.60
N LEU A 167 -0.65 5.98 -15.80
CA LEU A 167 -1.02 5.13 -14.67
C LEU A 167 -1.92 5.87 -13.67
N ILE A 168 -1.56 7.10 -13.27
CA ILE A 168 -2.37 7.93 -12.36
C ILE A 168 -3.76 8.22 -12.92
N ARG A 169 -3.88 8.49 -14.22
CA ARG A 169 -5.20 8.70 -14.83
C ARG A 169 -6.04 7.42 -14.85
N GLN A 170 -5.43 6.28 -15.17
CA GLN A 170 -6.10 4.98 -15.15
C GLN A 170 -6.56 4.63 -13.72
N ALA A 171 -5.67 4.81 -12.74
CA ALA A 171 -5.95 4.69 -11.31
C ALA A 171 -7.22 5.43 -10.89
N GLN A 172 -7.29 6.72 -11.22
CA GLN A 172 -8.41 7.58 -10.86
C GLN A 172 -9.70 7.14 -11.54
N ALA A 173 -9.62 6.74 -12.82
CA ALA A 173 -10.78 6.23 -13.57
C ALA A 173 -11.33 4.94 -12.96
N ASP A 174 -10.46 4.09 -12.42
CA ASP A 174 -10.81 2.85 -11.73
C ASP A 174 -11.18 3.06 -10.24
N ASN A 175 -11.31 4.32 -9.80
CA ASN A 175 -11.58 4.74 -8.42
C ASN A 175 -10.49 4.33 -7.41
N GLY A 176 -9.24 4.18 -7.85
CA GLY A 176 -8.09 3.89 -6.99
C GLY A 176 -7.80 4.98 -5.95
N TRP A 177 -7.43 4.56 -4.74
CA TRP A 177 -6.95 5.45 -3.68
C TRP A 177 -5.46 5.75 -3.87
N ILE A 178 -5.14 6.97 -4.33
CA ILE A 178 -3.77 7.46 -4.50
C ILE A 178 -3.32 8.18 -3.23
N THR A 179 -2.26 7.68 -2.60
CA THR A 179 -1.90 8.05 -1.23
C THR A 179 -0.39 7.85 -0.94
N THR A 180 0.02 7.93 0.33
CA THR A 180 1.39 7.66 0.79
C THR A 180 1.49 6.31 1.52
N LEU A 181 2.70 5.75 1.67
CA LEU A 181 2.94 4.50 2.40
C LEU A 181 2.61 4.67 3.88
N SER A 182 2.90 5.82 4.49
CA SER A 182 2.44 6.13 5.85
C SER A 182 0.93 6.04 5.97
N SER A 183 0.19 6.61 5.01
CA SER A 183 -1.28 6.63 5.08
C SER A 183 -1.86 5.22 4.95
N VAL A 184 -1.25 4.37 4.13
CA VAL A 184 -1.62 2.95 4.05
C VAL A 184 -1.28 2.23 5.36
N ALA A 185 -0.11 2.49 5.94
CA ALA A 185 0.28 1.88 7.22
C ALA A 185 -0.65 2.30 8.36
N ASP A 186 -1.04 3.58 8.42
CA ASP A 186 -2.00 4.11 9.39
C ASP A 186 -3.38 3.50 9.18
N PHE A 187 -3.86 3.40 7.94
CA PHE A 187 -5.09 2.70 7.60
C PHE A 187 -5.07 1.23 8.03
N TRP A 188 -3.93 0.55 7.84
CA TRP A 188 -3.80 -0.86 8.22
C TRP A 188 -3.84 -1.05 9.73
N LYS A 189 -3.16 -0.18 10.50
CA LYS A 189 -3.24 -0.19 11.98
C LYS A 189 -4.66 0.09 12.47
N MET A 190 -5.34 1.06 11.87
CA MET A 190 -6.76 1.35 12.16
C MET A 190 -7.65 0.14 11.86
N LYS A 191 -7.39 -0.58 10.76
CA LYS A 191 -8.13 -1.80 10.42
C LYS A 191 -7.90 -2.91 11.44
N GLU A 192 -6.68 -3.06 11.96
CA GLU A 192 -6.37 -4.04 13.01
C GLU A 192 -7.12 -3.74 14.33
N SER A 193 -7.39 -2.46 14.63
CA SER A 193 -8.16 -2.06 15.81
C SER A 193 -9.68 -2.04 15.60
N ALA A 194 -10.14 -2.27 14.36
CA ALA A 194 -11.56 -2.23 14.04
C ALA A 194 -12.30 -3.45 14.61
N VAL A 195 -13.33 -3.22 15.41
CA VAL A 195 -14.22 -4.24 15.93
C VAL A 195 -15.56 -4.13 15.21
N VAL A 196 -15.97 -5.24 14.60
CA VAL A 196 -17.29 -5.40 13.99
C VAL A 196 -18.14 -6.27 14.91
N SER A 197 -19.18 -5.68 15.47
CA SER A 197 -20.16 -6.38 16.30
C SER A 197 -21.47 -6.52 15.53
N VAL A 198 -22.01 -7.73 15.49
CA VAL A 198 -23.29 -8.04 14.83
C VAL A 198 -24.20 -8.67 15.85
N TRP A 199 -25.41 -8.15 15.98
CA TRP A 199 -26.45 -8.77 16.79
C TRP A 199 -27.81 -8.63 16.13
N GLN A 200 -28.73 -9.48 16.55
CA GLN A 200 -30.12 -9.44 16.13
C GLN A 200 -30.97 -9.01 17.32
N ASP A 201 -31.77 -7.97 17.13
CA ASP A 201 -32.72 -7.49 18.14
C ASP A 201 -34.04 -7.11 17.45
N ASP A 202 -35.16 -7.58 17.99
CA ASP A 202 -36.52 -7.38 17.44
C ASP A 202 -36.64 -7.59 15.91
N GLY A 203 -35.97 -8.62 15.38
CA GLY A 203 -36.03 -8.94 13.95
C GLY A 203 -35.18 -8.04 13.04
N GLN A 204 -34.42 -7.10 13.62
CA GLN A 204 -33.43 -6.29 12.91
C GLN A 204 -32.02 -6.83 13.13
N ILE A 205 -31.21 -6.81 12.08
CA ILE A 205 -29.77 -7.04 12.18
C ILE A 205 -29.11 -5.69 12.43
N GLN A 206 -28.44 -5.56 13.56
CA GLN A 206 -27.65 -4.39 13.92
C GLN A 206 -26.17 -4.72 13.65
N ILE A 207 -25.50 -3.86 12.88
CA ILE A 207 -24.06 -3.96 12.62
C ILE A 207 -23.41 -2.70 13.17
N HIS A 208 -22.49 -2.88 14.10
CA HIS A 208 -21.73 -1.80 14.71
C HIS A 208 -20.25 -1.96 14.40
N VAL A 209 -19.64 -0.90 13.91
CA VAL A 209 -18.21 -0.85 13.59
C VAL A 209 -17.57 0.23 14.45
N THR A 210 -16.57 -0.15 15.26
CA THR A 210 -15.80 0.78 16.10
C THR A 210 -14.32 0.65 15.79
N GLY A 211 -13.55 1.73 15.88
CA GLY A 211 -12.09 1.73 15.66
C GLY A 211 -11.26 1.52 16.92
N GLY A 212 -11.88 1.07 18.01
CA GLY A 212 -11.29 1.17 19.33
C GLY A 212 -11.05 2.63 19.69
N GLU A 213 -9.78 3.03 19.85
CA GLU A 213 -9.36 4.40 20.20
C GLU A 213 -9.21 5.36 19.00
N HIS A 214 -9.35 4.85 17.77
CA HIS A 214 -9.15 5.64 16.55
C HIS A 214 -10.46 5.97 15.84
N ASN A 215 -10.56 7.19 15.29
CA ASN A 215 -11.62 7.53 14.34
C ASN A 215 -11.44 6.68 13.08
N ILE A 216 -12.49 5.96 12.68
CA ILE A 216 -12.50 5.20 11.44
C ILE A 216 -12.99 6.09 10.30
N GLU A 217 -12.15 6.28 9.29
CA GLU A 217 -12.54 6.84 8.00
C GLU A 217 -12.17 5.87 6.87
N GLY A 218 -12.97 5.84 5.79
CA GLY A 218 -12.65 5.07 4.58
C GLY A 218 -12.89 3.55 4.63
N LEU A 219 -13.43 2.99 5.72
CA LEU A 219 -13.89 1.60 5.70
C LEU A 219 -15.17 1.45 4.88
N THR A 220 -15.15 0.51 3.94
CA THR A 220 -16.35 0.07 3.21
C THR A 220 -16.80 -1.27 3.79
N LEU A 221 -18.03 -1.32 4.32
CA LEU A 221 -18.68 -2.57 4.68
C LEU A 221 -19.46 -3.10 3.47
N THR A 222 -19.13 -4.30 3.00
CA THR A 222 -19.91 -5.00 1.97
C THR A 222 -20.77 -6.05 2.63
N ILE A 223 -22.09 -5.96 2.44
CA ILE A 223 -23.06 -6.95 2.88
C ILE A 223 -23.51 -7.72 1.65
N GLU A 224 -23.10 -8.98 1.53
CA GLU A 224 -23.57 -9.87 0.48
C GLU A 224 -24.76 -10.67 1.02
N PHE A 225 -25.94 -10.42 0.45
CA PHE A 225 -27.09 -11.26 0.71
C PHE A 225 -26.97 -12.49 -0.17
N ALA A 226 -26.77 -13.66 0.45
CA ALA A 226 -26.91 -14.91 -0.29
C ALA A 226 -28.36 -15.01 -0.76
N GLU A 227 -28.60 -15.03 -2.08
CA GLU A 227 -29.88 -15.45 -2.61
C GLU A 227 -30.15 -16.86 -2.11
N GLN A 228 -31.06 -17.00 -1.14
CA GLN A 228 -31.69 -18.28 -0.92
C GLN A 228 -32.49 -18.58 -2.19
N ARG A 229 -31.99 -19.50 -3.01
CA ARG A 229 -32.83 -20.21 -3.97
C ARG A 229 -33.81 -21.05 -3.16
N SER A 230 -34.91 -20.47 -2.69
CA SER A 230 -36.05 -21.23 -2.23
C SER A 230 -36.90 -21.60 -3.45
N ASN A 231 -37.16 -22.89 -3.62
CA ASN A 231 -38.19 -23.37 -4.55
C ASN A 231 -39.61 -23.14 -4.01
N ASP A 232 -39.77 -22.40 -2.92
CA ASP A 232 -41.06 -22.11 -2.30
C ASP A 232 -41.22 -20.59 -2.14
N GLU A 233 -42.20 -20.07 -2.88
CA GLU A 233 -42.72 -18.72 -2.78
C GLU A 233 -43.36 -18.50 -1.40
N ARG A 234 -42.60 -17.91 -0.47
CA ARG A 234 -43.13 -17.03 0.57
C ARG A 234 -42.15 -15.90 0.82
N GLU A 235 -42.27 -14.85 0.02
CA GLU A 235 -41.68 -13.55 0.33
C GLU A 235 -42.16 -13.09 1.71
N THR A 236 -41.24 -13.07 2.68
CA THR A 236 -41.36 -12.20 3.85
C THR A 236 -40.35 -11.09 3.64
N ALA A 237 -40.84 -9.94 3.18
CA ALA A 237 -40.06 -8.72 3.07
C ALA A 237 -39.59 -8.31 4.48
N LEU A 238 -38.30 -8.47 4.75
CA LEU A 238 -37.64 -7.86 5.91
C LEU A 238 -37.45 -6.36 5.61
N ASN A 239 -38.38 -5.55 6.13
CA ASN A 239 -38.25 -4.09 6.14
C ASN A 239 -37.18 -3.68 7.18
N GLY A 240 -35.97 -3.35 6.74
CA GLY A 240 -34.97 -2.67 7.56
C GLY A 240 -35.19 -1.16 7.55
N SER A 241 -35.34 -0.53 8.72
CA SER A 241 -35.34 0.93 8.87
C SER A 241 -34.04 1.39 9.55
N ILE A 242 -33.30 2.28 8.90
CA ILE A 242 -32.08 2.92 9.42
C ILE A 242 -32.51 4.16 10.21
N HIS A 243 -32.26 4.17 11.52
CA HIS A 243 -32.44 5.37 12.35
C HIS A 243 -31.12 6.12 12.52
N ASN A 244 -31.18 7.41 12.19
CA ASN A 244 -30.07 8.34 12.15
C ASN A 244 -30.17 9.24 13.40
N GLU A 245 -29.29 9.07 14.37
CA GLU A 245 -29.04 10.07 15.41
C GLU A 245 -27.56 10.47 15.34
N SER A 246 -27.33 11.63 14.74
CA SER A 246 -26.00 12.21 14.46
C SER A 246 -25.44 13.00 15.66
N PRO A 247 -24.14 13.36 15.67
CA PRO A 247 -23.18 13.31 14.55
C PRO A 247 -21.91 12.51 14.87
N SER A 248 -21.44 11.64 13.98
CA SER A 248 -20.61 12.12 12.86
C SER A 248 -20.89 11.30 11.61
N VAL A 249 -21.13 12.04 10.55
CA VAL A 249 -21.66 11.62 9.25
C VAL A 249 -20.74 10.61 8.57
N VAL A 250 -21.16 9.35 8.46
CA VAL A 250 -20.72 8.50 7.36
C VAL A 250 -21.55 8.91 6.16
N ASN A 251 -20.96 9.71 5.27
CA ASN A 251 -21.55 9.96 3.97
C ASN A 251 -21.56 8.63 3.20
N LEU A 252 -22.70 7.94 3.25
CA LEU A 252 -23.06 6.90 2.31
C LEU A 252 -23.29 7.55 0.96
N VAL A 253 -22.23 7.68 0.18
CA VAL A 253 -22.37 7.83 -1.26
C VAL A 253 -22.45 6.42 -1.83
N SER A 254 -23.64 6.03 -2.28
CA SER A 254 -23.74 4.97 -3.28
C SER A 254 -23.12 5.50 -4.58
N ALA A 255 -21.83 5.25 -4.74
CA ALA A 255 -21.18 5.28 -6.03
C ALA A 255 -20.48 3.93 -6.17
N SER A 256 -20.91 3.14 -7.15
CA SER A 256 -20.15 2.00 -7.62
C SER A 256 -18.77 2.49 -8.05
N GLY A 257 -17.77 2.27 -7.21
CA GLY A 257 -16.39 2.65 -7.45
C GLY A 257 -15.51 1.95 -6.43
N TYR A 258 -14.61 1.09 -6.89
CA TYR A 258 -13.75 0.27 -6.04
C TYR A 258 -12.42 0.99 -5.76
N GLN A 259 -12.02 1.13 -4.50
CA GLN A 259 -10.69 1.67 -4.15
C GLN A 259 -9.62 0.58 -4.17
N SER A 260 -8.63 0.76 -5.04
CA SER A 260 -7.36 0.02 -5.08
C SER A 260 -6.19 1.00 -4.86
N PHE A 261 -5.14 0.61 -4.14
CA PHE A 261 -4.22 1.54 -3.46
C PHE A 261 -2.98 1.89 -4.32
N TYR A 262 -2.52 3.14 -4.28
CA TYR A 262 -1.31 3.64 -4.96
C TYR A 262 -0.44 4.49 -4.06
N ILE A 263 0.87 4.48 -4.35
CA ILE A 263 1.83 5.34 -3.65
C ILE A 263 2.82 5.98 -4.61
N LEU A 264 2.94 7.31 -4.49
CA LEU A 264 3.98 8.13 -5.09
C LEU A 264 5.16 8.25 -4.10
N HIS A 265 6.36 7.91 -4.57
CA HIS A 265 7.61 8.29 -3.92
C HIS A 265 8.42 9.10 -4.95
N TYR A 266 8.64 10.39 -4.67
CA TYR A 266 9.62 11.21 -5.39
C TYR A 266 10.99 11.11 -4.73
#